data_AF-A0A2D6IQ47-F1
#
_entry.id   AF-A0A2D6IQ47-F1
#
_cell.length_a   1.000
_cell.length_b   1.000
_cell.length_c   1.000
_cell.angle_alpha   90.00
_cell.angle_beta   90.00
_cell.angle_gamma   90.00
#
_symmetry.space_group_name_H-M   'P 1'
#
loop_
_entity.id
_entity.type
_entity.pdbx_description
1 polymer ?
#
loop_
_entity_poly.entity_id
_entity_poly.type
_entity_poly.pdbx_seq_one_letter_code
_entity_poly.pdbx_strand_id
1 'polypeptide(L)'
;MCSRFHQSLSTISTDGLDIEELIKRNVVAQREKEGVRDIFPDHNANIFISVNNMFVEKKARWGFPPVRNGNRPITNIRNLDSWWWKE
;
A
#
# COMPACT_ATOMS: atom_id res chain seq x y z
N MET A 1 0.05 17.81 2.26
CA MET A 1 0.09 16.77 1.20
C MET A 1 1.23 15.86 1.58
N CYS A 2 1.02 14.54 1.68
CA CYS A 2 2.02 13.66 2.28
C CYS A 2 3.01 13.18 1.23
N SER A 3 4.32 13.27 1.50
CA SER A 3 5.38 12.78 0.60
C SER A 3 6.46 11.97 1.34
N ARG A 4 6.15 11.49 2.55
CA ARG A 4 6.96 10.55 3.32
C ARG A 4 6.09 9.90 4.38
N PHE A 5 6.16 8.58 4.53
CA PHE A 5 5.58 7.88 5.69
C PHE A 5 6.52 6.77 6.16
N HIS A 6 6.47 6.44 7.44
CA HIS A 6 7.17 5.27 7.97
C HIS A 6 6.25 4.05 7.83
N GLN A 7 6.76 2.96 7.27
CA GLN A 7 6.08 1.66 7.27
C GLN A 7 6.80 0.71 8.23
N SER A 8 6.08 0.27 9.25
CA SER A 8 6.50 -0.79 10.17
C SER A 8 5.64 -2.02 9.95
N LEU A 9 6.24 -3.12 9.53
CA LEU A 9 5.55 -4.41 9.48
C LEU A 9 5.40 -4.99 10.90
N SER A 10 4.18 -5.35 11.27
CA SER A 10 3.93 -6.37 12.28
C SER A 10 3.86 -7.75 11.62
N THR A 11 4.52 -8.73 12.23
CA THR A 11 4.22 -10.17 12.03
C THR A 11 2.73 -10.47 12.31
N ILE A 12 2.22 -11.69 12.02
CA ILE A 12 1.49 -12.60 12.95
C ILE A 12 0.81 -13.79 12.19
N SER A 13 0.70 -14.95 12.89
CA SER A 13 -0.30 -16.08 12.91
C SER A 13 -1.24 -16.40 11.73
N THR A 14 -1.89 -17.57 11.82
CA THR A 14 -3.03 -18.04 11.01
C THR A 14 -4.40 -17.73 11.64
N ASP A 15 -5.45 -18.10 10.89
CA ASP A 15 -6.86 -18.35 11.27
C ASP A 15 -7.78 -17.12 11.36
N GLY A 16 -8.81 -17.09 10.50
CA GLY A 16 -9.54 -15.88 10.11
C GLY A 16 -10.60 -15.40 11.10
N LEU A 17 -10.65 -14.07 11.30
CA LEU A 17 -11.68 -13.30 12.00
C LEU A 17 -11.58 -11.81 11.58
N ASP A 18 -12.45 -10.98 12.18
CA ASP A 18 -12.67 -9.50 12.06
C ASP A 18 -11.46 -8.63 11.62
N ILE A 19 -11.66 -7.42 11.07
CA ILE A 19 -10.56 -6.54 10.59
C ILE A 19 -9.56 -6.21 11.71
N GLU A 20 -10.02 -6.01 12.95
CA GLU A 20 -9.09 -5.90 14.10
C GLU A 20 -8.35 -7.20 14.40
N GLU A 21 -8.95 -8.37 14.18
CA GLU A 21 -8.28 -9.66 14.28
C GLU A 21 -7.41 -10.01 13.07
N LEU A 22 -7.68 -9.56 11.86
CA LEU A 22 -6.76 -9.66 10.72
C LEU A 22 -5.44 -8.93 11.04
N ILE A 23 -5.53 -7.72 11.60
CA ILE A 23 -4.36 -6.95 12.06
C ILE A 23 -3.66 -7.61 13.27
N LYS A 24 -4.41 -8.27 14.18
CA LYS A 24 -3.88 -8.95 15.37
C LYS A 24 -3.52 -10.43 15.18
N ARG A 25 -3.90 -11.07 14.07
CA ARG A 25 -3.84 -12.53 13.86
C ARG A 25 -3.51 -13.02 12.44
N ASN A 26 -3.45 -12.23 11.36
CA ASN A 26 -3.12 -12.77 10.01
C ASN A 26 -2.27 -11.86 9.09
N VAL A 27 -0.95 -11.98 9.20
CA VAL A 27 0.02 -11.63 8.15
C VAL A 27 0.86 -12.88 7.82
N VAL A 28 0.22 -13.87 7.18
CA VAL A 28 0.91 -15.05 6.60
C VAL A 28 1.14 -14.82 5.11
N ALA A 29 2.12 -13.97 4.81
CA ALA A 29 2.77 -13.90 3.51
C ALA A 29 4.24 -13.49 3.67
N GLN A 30 5.12 -14.49 3.58
CA GLN A 30 6.58 -14.45 3.42
C GLN A 30 7.42 -13.32 4.08
N ARG A 31 8.19 -13.80 5.07
CA ARG A 31 9.27 -13.17 5.83
C ARG A 31 10.39 -12.56 4.98
N GLU A 32 10.43 -11.23 4.88
CA GLU A 32 11.69 -10.47 4.92
C GLU A 32 11.64 -9.49 6.10
N LYS A 33 12.66 -9.55 6.96
CA LYS A 33 12.73 -8.76 8.20
C LYS A 33 13.34 -7.38 7.92
N GLU A 34 12.78 -6.64 6.96
CA GLU A 34 13.09 -5.21 6.81
C GLU A 34 12.52 -4.47 8.03
N GLY A 35 13.32 -3.58 8.63
CA GLY A 35 12.91 -2.78 9.77
C GLY A 35 11.92 -1.68 9.40
N VAL A 36 11.64 -0.77 10.35
CA VAL A 36 10.85 0.44 10.05
C VAL A 36 11.50 1.19 8.89
N ARG A 37 10.78 1.30 7.78
CA ARG A 37 11.29 1.86 6.52
C ARG A 37 10.60 3.18 6.21
N ASP A 38 11.39 4.21 5.94
CA ASP A 38 10.90 5.44 5.32
C ASP A 38 10.53 5.18 3.85
N ILE A 39 9.27 5.43 3.52
CA ILE A 39 8.74 5.34 2.17
C ILE A 39 8.60 6.75 1.59
N PHE A 40 9.16 6.94 0.41
CA PHE A 40 9.14 8.18 -0.38
C PHE A 40 8.44 7.94 -1.73
N PRO A 41 8.05 8.99 -2.47
CA PRO A 41 7.52 8.85 -3.84
C PRO A 41 8.42 7.96 -4.71
N ASP A 42 7.79 7.14 -5.55
CA ASP A 42 8.44 6.16 -6.45
C ASP A 42 9.15 4.98 -5.74
N HIS A 43 9.18 4.93 -4.40
CA HIS A 43 9.63 3.73 -3.68
C HIS A 43 8.56 2.62 -3.71
N ASN A 44 9.01 1.36 -3.71
CA ASN A 44 8.13 0.24 -3.40
C ASN A 44 7.81 0.19 -1.89
N ALA A 45 6.55 -0.05 -1.58
CA ALA A 45 6.01 -0.23 -0.23
C ALA A 45 5.01 -1.38 -0.21
N ASN A 46 4.71 -1.91 0.98
CA ASN A 46 3.68 -2.91 1.12
C ASN A 46 2.31 -2.25 1.10
N ILE A 47 1.37 -2.84 0.38
CA ILE A 47 -0.03 -2.43 0.32
C ILE A 47 -0.92 -3.65 0.56
N PHE A 48 -2.08 -3.43 1.16
CA PHE A 48 -3.15 -4.42 1.21
C PHE A 48 -4.19 -4.05 0.14
N ILE A 49 -4.48 -4.98 -0.75
CA ILE A 49 -5.53 -4.82 -1.77
C ILE A 49 -6.65 -5.82 -1.53
N SER A 50 -7.88 -5.45 -1.88
CA SER A 50 -9.01 -6.38 -1.92
C SER A 50 -9.03 -7.10 -3.27
N VAL A 51 -9.09 -8.43 -3.24
CA VAL A 51 -9.21 -9.31 -4.42
C VAL A 51 -10.21 -10.41 -4.05
N ASN A 52 -11.31 -10.54 -4.80
CA ASN A 52 -12.32 -11.58 -4.57
C ASN A 52 -12.81 -11.67 -3.11
N ASN A 53 -13.09 -10.52 -2.48
CA ASN A 53 -13.49 -10.37 -1.07
C ASN A 53 -12.43 -10.81 -0.04
N MET A 54 -11.18 -11.04 -0.44
CA MET A 54 -10.04 -11.28 0.45
C MET A 54 -9.05 -10.11 0.41
N PHE A 55 -8.39 -9.83 1.53
CA PHE A 55 -7.25 -8.90 1.55
C PHE A 55 -5.95 -9.65 1.25
N VAL A 56 -5.12 -9.09 0.37
CA VAL A 56 -3.82 -9.64 -0.04
C VAL A 56 -2.75 -8.57 0.11
N GLU A 57 -1.67 -8.89 0.82
CA GLU A 57 -0.48 -8.03 0.88
C GLU A 57 0.33 -8.15 -0.42
N LYS A 58 0.79 -7.02 -0.96
CA LYS A 58 1.70 -6.94 -2.11
C LYS A 58 2.71 -5.81 -1.94
N LYS A 59 3.92 -5.97 -2.47
CA LYS A 59 4.85 -4.87 -2.72
C LYS A 59 4.44 -4.13 -3.99
N ALA A 60 4.23 -2.81 -3.92
CA ALA A 60 3.87 -1.96 -5.06
C ALA A 60 4.52 -0.57 -4.95
N ARG A 61 4.71 0.09 -6.09
CA ARG A 61 5.33 1.41 -6.17
C ARG A 61 4.37 2.51 -5.71
N TRP A 62 4.78 3.35 -4.76
CA TRP A 62 4.01 4.53 -4.37
C TRP A 62 4.17 5.66 -5.41
N GLY A 63 3.41 5.55 -6.50
CA GLY A 63 3.40 6.54 -7.56
C GLY A 63 2.61 6.08 -8.79
N PHE A 64 1.44 6.67 -9.00
CA PHE A 64 0.70 6.51 -10.26
C PHE A 64 1.43 7.22 -11.41
N PRO A 65 1.22 6.79 -12.68
CA PRO A 65 1.76 7.49 -13.84
C PRO A 65 1.39 8.98 -13.83
N PRO A 66 2.27 9.88 -14.28
CA PRO A 66 1.94 11.28 -14.44
C PRO A 66 0.98 11.48 -15.62
N VAL A 67 0.03 12.42 -15.51
CA VAL A 67 -0.90 12.81 -16.60
C VAL A 67 -0.17 13.36 -17.84
N ARG A 68 1.08 13.81 -17.68
CA ARG A 68 1.94 14.32 -18.77
C ARG A 68 3.36 13.79 -18.61
N ASN A 69 3.99 13.37 -19.72
CA ASN A 69 5.38 12.93 -19.74
C ASN A 69 6.32 14.00 -19.17
N GLY A 70 7.31 13.58 -18.39
CA GLY A 70 8.28 14.46 -17.71
C GLY A 70 7.86 14.96 -16.33
N ASN A 71 6.58 14.82 -15.92
CA ASN A 71 6.15 15.14 -14.57
C ASN A 71 6.49 14.01 -13.57
N ARG A 72 6.59 14.37 -12.29
CA ARG A 72 6.78 13.41 -11.17
C ARG A 72 5.54 12.50 -11.01
N PRO A 73 5.72 11.26 -10.52
CA PRO A 73 4.60 10.34 -10.27
C PRO A 73 3.62 10.90 -9.24
N ILE A 74 2.34 10.53 -9.37
CA ILE A 74 1.27 11.06 -8.53
C ILE A 74 1.12 10.18 -7.29
N THR A 75 1.32 10.76 -6.10
CA THR A 75 1.29 10.05 -4.81
C THR A 75 0.07 10.34 -3.95
N ASN A 76 -0.70 11.38 -4.27
CA ASN A 76 -1.88 11.81 -3.52
C ASN A 76 -2.99 12.18 -4.51
N ILE A 77 -4.15 11.53 -4.41
CA ILE A 77 -5.35 11.90 -5.17
C ILE A 77 -6.15 12.92 -4.35
N ARG A 78 -6.66 13.98 -4.99
CA ARG A 78 -7.47 15.04 -4.33
C ARG A 78 -8.74 15.37 -5.10
N ASN A 79 -8.64 15.53 -6.41
CA ASN A 79 -9.78 15.70 -7.29
C ASN A 79 -10.29 14.31 -7.71
N LEU A 80 -11.27 13.78 -6.96
CA LEU A 80 -11.93 12.50 -7.27
C LEU A 80 -12.86 12.59 -8.49
N ASP A 81 -13.21 13.81 -8.93
CA ASP A 81 -14.05 13.99 -10.10
C ASP A 81 -13.30 13.94 -11.43
N SER A 82 -11.97 14.07 -11.39
CA SER A 82 -11.07 13.99 -12.54
C SER A 82 -11.23 12.65 -13.29
N TRP A 83 -11.46 12.72 -14.60
CA TRP A 83 -11.59 11.57 -15.50
C TRP A 83 -10.43 10.57 -15.37
N TRP A 84 -9.20 11.07 -15.17
CA TRP A 84 -7.97 10.29 -14.97
C TRP A 84 -8.01 9.23 -13.84
N TRP A 85 -8.98 9.28 -12.92
CA TRP A 85 -9.15 8.28 -11.85
C TRP A 85 -10.41 7.42 -11.99
N LYS A 86 -11.18 7.62 -13.07
CA LYS A 86 -12.45 6.94 -13.36
C LYS A 86 -12.31 5.92 -14.49
N GLU A 87 -11.12 5.83 -15.08
CA GLU A 87 -10.65 4.82 -16.05
C GLU A 87 -9.79 3.76 -15.34
#